data_AF-A0A958VLI1-F1
#
_entry.id   AF-A0A958VLI1-F1
#
_cell.length_a   1.000
_cell.length_b   1.000
_cell.length_c   1.000
_cell.angle_alpha   90.00
_cell.angle_beta   90.00
_cell.angle_gamma   90.00
#
_symmetry.space_group_name_H-M   'P 1'
#
loop_
_entity.id
_entity.type
_entity.pdbx_description
1 polymer ?
#
loop_
_entity_poly.entity_id
_entity_poly.type
_entity_poly.pdbx_seq_one_letter_code
_entity_poly.pdbx_strand_id
1 'polypeptide(L)'
;QTEERAATITKAFLDMHTYGELAINILLIALLAAVAEEVFFRGAMQSLLLRQSRNPHAAIWITAVLFSAFHFQFYGFLPRMLLGAMFGYLVFYSGSLWYAILAHFINNATSVLLYFLLLQGTIDPSWEEFGQRPVDALPAIVCGILGIGLFVWICRRAANGRGDISANISASD
;
A
#
# COMPACT_ATOMS: atom_id res chain seq x y z
N GLN A 1 12.17 -8.40 -21.51
CA GLN A 1 11.37 -9.63 -21.68
C GLN A 1 10.44 -9.95 -20.50
N THR A 2 10.89 -10.28 -19.28
CA THR A 2 9.96 -10.63 -18.17
C THR A 2 9.08 -9.45 -17.73
N GLU A 3 9.66 -8.25 -17.60
CA GLU A 3 8.91 -7.04 -17.21
C GLU A 3 7.92 -6.58 -18.28
N GLU A 4 8.31 -6.64 -19.56
CA GLU A 4 7.42 -6.30 -20.68
C GLU A 4 6.21 -7.23 -20.70
N ARG A 5 6.40 -8.54 -20.48
CA ARG A 5 5.29 -9.50 -20.38
C ARG A 5 4.38 -9.18 -19.20
N ALA A 6 4.93 -8.86 -18.04
CA ALA A 6 4.15 -8.47 -16.86
C ALA A 6 3.34 -7.19 -17.15
N ALA A 7 3.95 -6.19 -17.78
CA ALA A 7 3.28 -4.95 -18.18
C ALA A 7 2.16 -5.20 -19.19
N THR A 8 2.37 -6.09 -20.19
CA THR A 8 1.33 -6.47 -21.15
C THR A 8 0.15 -7.14 -20.46
N ILE A 9 0.41 -8.07 -19.53
CA ILE A 9 -0.64 -8.75 -18.77
C ILE A 9 -1.41 -7.74 -17.91
N THR A 10 -0.71 -6.86 -17.18
CA THR A 10 -1.35 -5.80 -16.39
C THR A 10 -2.23 -4.91 -17.26
N LYS A 11 -1.74 -4.46 -18.43
CA LYS A 11 -2.53 -3.66 -19.37
C LYS A 11 -3.78 -4.39 -19.86
N ALA A 12 -3.67 -5.69 -20.14
CA ALA A 12 -4.82 -6.50 -20.55
C ALA A 12 -5.87 -6.66 -19.43
N PHE A 13 -5.45 -6.81 -18.16
CA PHE A 13 -6.37 -6.82 -17.02
C PHE A 13 -7.02 -5.47 -16.77
N LEU A 14 -6.31 -4.39 -17.08
CA LEU A 14 -6.79 -3.03 -16.88
C LEU A 14 -7.52 -2.47 -18.11
N ASP A 15 -7.64 -3.21 -19.21
CA ASP A 15 -8.37 -2.76 -20.39
C ASP A 15 -9.88 -2.79 -20.09
N MET A 16 -10.42 -1.64 -19.71
CA MET A 16 -11.80 -1.48 -19.26
C MET A 16 -12.43 -0.26 -19.92
N HIS A 17 -13.56 -0.49 -20.58
CA HIS A 17 -14.30 0.53 -21.32
C HIS A 17 -15.66 0.83 -20.69
N THR A 18 -16.13 -0.03 -19.78
CA THR A 18 -17.44 0.11 -19.14
C THR A 18 -17.33 0.27 -17.62
N TYR A 19 -18.34 0.88 -17.01
CA TYR A 19 -18.44 0.99 -15.54
C TYR A 19 -18.60 -0.38 -14.87
N GLY A 20 -19.13 -1.39 -15.57
CA GLY A 20 -19.23 -2.76 -15.06
C GLY A 20 -17.86 -3.42 -14.92
N GLU A 21 -17.01 -3.29 -15.94
CA GLU A 21 -15.62 -3.77 -15.90
C GLU A 21 -14.81 -3.05 -14.83
N LEU A 22 -15.00 -1.74 -14.67
CA LEU A 22 -14.41 -0.98 -13.56
C LEU A 22 -14.79 -1.56 -12.20
N ALA A 23 -16.08 -1.82 -11.96
CA ALA A 23 -16.56 -2.36 -10.70
C ALA A 23 -15.96 -3.75 -10.40
N ILE A 24 -15.86 -4.61 -11.41
CA ILE A 24 -15.23 -5.93 -11.30
C ILE A 24 -13.74 -5.79 -10.97
N ASN A 25 -13.03 -4.88 -11.63
CA ASN A 25 -11.61 -4.64 -11.38
C ASN A 25 -11.36 -4.05 -9.99
N ILE A 26 -12.21 -3.15 -9.50
CA ILE A 26 -12.15 -2.69 -8.11
C ILE A 26 -12.34 -3.86 -7.13
N LEU A 27 -13.29 -4.76 -7.39
CA LEU A 27 -13.53 -5.89 -6.51
C LEU A 27 -12.35 -6.88 -6.50
N LEU A 28 -11.83 -7.25 -7.67
CA LEU A 28 -10.81 -8.29 -7.81
C LEU A 28 -9.39 -7.76 -7.57
N ILE A 29 -9.01 -6.68 -8.27
CA ILE A 29 -7.65 -6.15 -8.29
C ILE A 29 -7.41 -5.21 -7.10
N ALA A 30 -8.42 -4.47 -6.66
CA ALA A 30 -8.26 -3.61 -5.49
C ALA A 30 -8.59 -4.32 -4.19
N LEU A 31 -9.81 -4.84 -4.02
CA LEU A 31 -10.24 -5.36 -2.72
C LEU A 31 -9.68 -6.75 -2.42
N LEU A 32 -9.93 -7.71 -3.31
CA LEU A 32 -9.55 -9.11 -3.05
C LEU A 32 -8.02 -9.26 -2.98
N ALA A 33 -7.28 -8.62 -3.88
CA ALA A 33 -5.82 -8.61 -3.82
C ALA A 33 -5.31 -7.96 -2.52
N ALA A 34 -5.83 -6.79 -2.12
CA ALA A 34 -5.41 -6.13 -0.89
C ALA A 34 -5.66 -7.02 0.35
N VAL A 35 -6.82 -7.66 0.44
CA VAL A 35 -7.11 -8.58 1.55
C VAL A 35 -6.14 -9.76 1.55
N ALA A 36 -5.99 -10.44 0.40
CA ALA A 36 -5.14 -11.63 0.30
C ALA A 36 -3.67 -11.31 0.61
N GLU A 37 -3.15 -10.23 0.03
CA GLU A 37 -1.77 -9.81 0.21
C GLU A 37 -1.52 -9.36 1.65
N GLU A 38 -2.39 -8.54 2.26
CA GLU A 38 -2.18 -8.13 3.65
C GLU A 38 -2.28 -9.31 4.63
N VAL A 39 -3.23 -10.23 4.43
CA VAL A 39 -3.33 -11.44 5.26
C VAL A 39 -2.05 -12.29 5.16
N PHE A 40 -1.52 -12.48 3.95
CA PHE A 40 -0.30 -13.26 3.76
C PHE A 40 0.94 -12.54 4.30
N PHE A 41 1.20 -11.32 3.83
CA PHE A 41 2.44 -10.60 4.16
C PHE A 41 2.44 -10.10 5.61
N ARG A 42 1.33 -9.54 6.11
CA ARG A 42 1.30 -8.92 7.45
C ARG A 42 0.74 -9.89 8.48
N GLY A 43 -0.34 -10.58 8.14
CA GLY A 43 -0.97 -11.57 9.01
C GLY A 43 -0.06 -12.76 9.31
N ALA A 44 0.57 -13.34 8.29
CA ALA A 44 1.44 -14.50 8.46
C ALA A 44 2.93 -14.15 8.52
N MET A 45 3.51 -13.59 7.45
CA MET A 45 4.97 -13.47 7.32
C MET A 45 5.59 -12.45 8.30
N GLN A 46 5.06 -11.23 8.36
CA GLN A 46 5.52 -10.22 9.32
C GLN A 46 5.34 -10.71 10.76
N SER A 47 4.19 -11.32 11.07
CA SER A 47 3.92 -11.90 12.39
C SER A 47 4.94 -12.99 12.78
N LEU A 48 5.33 -13.85 11.83
CA LEU A 48 6.36 -14.87 12.06
C LEU A 48 7.72 -14.22 12.34
N LEU A 49 8.12 -13.26 11.50
CA LEU A 49 9.40 -12.55 11.65
C LEU A 49 9.45 -11.73 12.94
N LEU A 50 8.33 -11.13 13.36
CA LEU A 50 8.22 -10.41 14.63
C LEU A 50 8.40 -11.32 15.84
N ARG A 51 7.95 -12.58 15.77
CA ARG A 51 8.16 -13.57 16.85
C ARG A 51 9.61 -14.05 16.93
N GLN A 52 10.31 -14.09 15.81
CA GLN A 52 11.69 -14.59 15.72
C GLN A 52 12.75 -13.50 15.92
N SER A 53 12.41 -12.25 15.60
CA SER A 53 13.34 -11.11 15.63
C SER A 53 13.26 -10.34 16.95
N ARG A 54 14.42 -9.95 17.48
CA ARG A 54 14.50 -8.95 18.57
C ARG A 54 14.23 -7.52 18.09
N ASN A 55 14.25 -7.28 16.78
CA ASN A 55 14.06 -5.96 16.19
C ASN A 55 12.78 -5.94 15.31
N PRO A 56 11.72 -5.23 15.72
CA PRO A 56 10.48 -5.17 14.96
C PRO A 56 10.64 -4.45 13.61
N HIS A 57 11.54 -3.47 13.52
CA HIS A 57 11.81 -2.75 12.28
C HIS A 57 12.42 -3.66 11.22
N ALA A 58 13.31 -4.58 11.61
CA ALA A 58 13.89 -5.55 10.69
C ALA A 58 12.81 -6.47 10.10
N ALA A 59 11.88 -6.96 10.93
CA ALA A 59 10.76 -7.79 10.46
C ALA A 59 9.88 -7.05 9.44
N ILE A 60 9.57 -5.78 9.70
CA ILE A 60 8.75 -4.93 8.82
C ILE A 60 9.47 -4.71 7.47
N TRP A 61 10.74 -4.31 7.50
CA TRP A 61 11.48 -4.01 6.26
C TRP A 61 11.78 -5.26 5.43
N ILE A 62 12.10 -6.39 6.05
CA ILE A 62 12.27 -7.66 5.33
C ILE A 62 10.95 -8.06 4.66
N THR A 63 9.82 -7.94 5.38
CA THR A 63 8.50 -8.22 4.81
C THR A 63 8.20 -7.28 3.63
N ALA A 64 8.52 -6.00 3.76
CA ALA A 64 8.30 -5.00 2.71
C ALA A 64 9.13 -5.26 1.45
N VAL A 65 10.39 -5.68 1.60
CA VAL A 65 11.26 -6.10 0.50
C VAL A 65 10.66 -7.31 -0.23
N LEU A 66 10.23 -8.33 0.53
CA LEU A 66 9.63 -9.54 -0.04
C LEU A 66 8.30 -9.25 -0.73
N PHE A 67 7.45 -8.40 -0.15
CA PHE A 67 6.21 -7.90 -0.74
C PHE A 67 6.47 -7.26 -2.11
N SER A 68 7.44 -6.36 -2.18
CA SER A 68 7.78 -5.71 -3.44
C SER A 68 8.42 -6.66 -4.45
N ALA A 69 9.25 -7.61 -3.99
CA ALA A 69 9.92 -8.58 -4.86
C ALA A 69 8.93 -9.57 -5.51
N PHE A 70 7.84 -9.90 -4.82
CA PHE A 70 6.80 -10.82 -5.32
C PHE A 70 6.11 -10.34 -6.61
N HIS A 71 6.25 -9.05 -6.94
CA HIS A 71 5.67 -8.46 -8.15
C HIS A 71 6.57 -8.56 -9.39
N PHE A 72 7.82 -9.03 -9.26
CA PHE A 72 8.75 -9.25 -10.38
C PHE A 72 8.92 -8.06 -11.35
N GLN A 73 8.86 -6.84 -10.82
CA GLN A 73 8.94 -5.60 -11.58
C GLN A 73 9.88 -4.63 -10.86
N PHE A 74 10.97 -4.23 -11.52
CA PHE A 74 12.01 -3.40 -10.93
C PHE A 74 11.59 -1.93 -10.86
N TYR A 75 10.95 -1.39 -11.90
CA TYR A 75 10.53 0.02 -11.94
C TYR A 75 9.63 0.43 -10.77
N GLY A 76 8.69 -0.44 -10.38
CA GLY A 76 7.81 -0.21 -9.23
C GLY A 76 8.38 -0.69 -7.90
N PHE A 77 9.62 -1.21 -7.84
CA PHE A 77 10.13 -1.89 -6.66
C PHE A 77 10.24 -0.94 -5.46
N LEU A 78 11.01 0.13 -5.59
CA LEU A 78 11.24 1.06 -4.48
C LEU A 78 9.93 1.68 -3.92
N PRO A 79 9.01 2.23 -4.74
CA PRO A 79 7.77 2.79 -4.20
C PRO A 79 6.88 1.73 -3.53
N ARG A 80 6.78 0.52 -4.09
CA ARG A 80 6.01 -0.57 -3.46
C ARG A 80 6.64 -1.07 -2.17
N MET A 81 7.96 -1.14 -2.10
CA MET A 81 8.66 -1.47 -0.86
C MET A 81 8.37 -0.44 0.24
N LEU A 82 8.41 0.86 -0.08
CA LEU A 82 8.10 1.92 0.88
C LEU A 82 6.64 1.87 1.37
N LEU A 83 5.67 1.71 0.46
CA LEU A 83 4.28 1.45 0.82
C LEU A 83 4.14 0.18 1.66
N GLY A 84 4.91 -0.86 1.31
CA GLY A 84 4.89 -2.11 2.02
C GLY A 84 5.35 -1.98 3.48
N ALA A 85 6.39 -1.17 3.71
CA ALA A 85 6.85 -0.84 5.05
C ALA A 85 5.83 0.03 5.79
N MET A 86 5.22 1.01 5.12
CA MET A 86 4.15 1.85 5.66
C MET A 86 2.99 1.01 6.21
N PHE A 87 2.50 0.04 5.43
CA PHE A 87 1.46 -0.89 5.88
C PHE A 87 1.93 -1.75 7.06
N GLY A 88 3.18 -2.24 7.03
CA GLY A 88 3.74 -3.01 8.14
C GLY A 88 3.80 -2.23 9.45
N TYR A 89 4.15 -0.94 9.40
CA TYR A 89 4.11 -0.04 10.56
C TYR A 89 2.69 0.29 11.02
N LEU A 90 1.71 0.42 10.10
CA LEU A 90 0.30 0.56 10.50
C LEU A 90 -0.15 -0.63 11.33
N VAL A 91 0.10 -1.85 10.89
CA VAL A 91 -0.25 -3.06 11.65
C VAL A 91 0.50 -3.12 12.98
N PHE A 92 1.79 -2.79 12.99
CA PHE A 92 2.61 -2.82 14.20
C PHE A 92 2.10 -1.86 15.28
N TYR A 93 1.78 -0.62 14.93
CA TYR A 93 1.32 0.38 15.90
C TYR A 93 -0.17 0.26 16.23
N SER A 94 -1.03 -0.03 15.25
CA SER A 94 -2.48 -0.14 15.48
C SER A 94 -2.90 -1.49 16.08
N GLY A 95 -2.10 -2.53 15.89
CA GLY A 95 -2.46 -3.90 16.26
C GLY A 95 -3.59 -4.50 15.40
N SER A 96 -4.03 -3.83 14.34
CA SER A 96 -5.14 -4.26 13.50
C SER A 96 -4.75 -4.34 12.02
N LEU A 97 -5.03 -5.48 11.40
CA LEU A 97 -4.77 -5.72 9.99
C LEU A 97 -5.68 -4.87 9.08
N TRP A 98 -6.86 -4.49 9.56
CA TRP A 98 -7.86 -3.76 8.77
C TRP A 98 -7.39 -2.39 8.30
N TYR A 99 -6.53 -1.70 9.07
CA TYR A 99 -5.97 -0.41 8.63
C TYR A 99 -5.05 -0.58 7.43
N ALA A 100 -4.24 -1.64 7.40
CA ALA A 100 -3.40 -1.94 6.24
C ALA A 100 -4.24 -2.40 5.05
N ILE A 101 -5.23 -3.27 5.26
CA ILE A 101 -6.16 -3.70 4.20
C ILE A 101 -6.87 -2.51 3.56
N LEU A 102 -7.41 -1.59 4.37
CA LEU A 102 -8.11 -0.41 3.87
C LEU A 102 -7.16 0.53 3.11
N ALA A 103 -5.97 0.80 3.65
CA ALA A 103 -4.98 1.66 2.99
C ALA A 103 -4.51 1.06 1.66
N HIS A 104 -4.28 -0.25 1.62
CA HIS A 104 -3.88 -0.97 0.41
C HIS A 104 -5.02 -1.01 -0.62
N PHE A 105 -6.25 -1.28 -0.18
CA PHE A 105 -7.43 -1.21 -1.04
C PHE A 105 -7.58 0.17 -1.69
N ILE A 106 -7.46 1.26 -0.91
CA ILE A 106 -7.57 2.63 -1.43
C ILE A 106 -6.47 2.89 -2.46
N ASN A 107 -5.23 2.46 -2.19
CA ASN A 107 -4.11 2.59 -3.13
C ASN A 107 -4.41 1.90 -4.47
N ASN A 108 -4.89 0.66 -4.42
CA ASN A 108 -5.16 -0.13 -5.62
C ASN A 108 -6.40 0.38 -6.36
N ALA A 109 -7.46 0.76 -5.64
CA ALA A 109 -8.69 1.32 -6.20
C ALA A 109 -8.41 2.66 -6.89
N THR A 110 -7.57 3.51 -6.30
CA THR A 110 -7.14 4.77 -6.91
C THR A 110 -6.39 4.50 -8.22
N SER A 111 -5.47 3.53 -8.23
CA SER A 111 -4.72 3.17 -9.45
C SER A 111 -5.65 2.66 -10.56
N VAL A 112 -6.59 1.78 -10.22
CA VAL A 112 -7.61 1.26 -11.15
C VAL A 112 -8.50 2.38 -11.69
N LEU A 113 -8.97 3.28 -10.82
CA LEU A 113 -9.84 4.40 -11.20
C LEU A 113 -9.11 5.39 -12.11
N LEU A 114 -7.88 5.76 -11.78
CA LEU A 114 -7.08 6.67 -12.62
C LEU A 114 -6.85 6.08 -14.01
N TYR A 115 -6.55 4.78 -14.10
CA TYR A 115 -6.38 4.11 -15.39
C TYR A 115 -7.69 4.09 -16.21
N PHE A 116 -8.83 3.82 -15.57
CA PHE A 116 -10.14 3.90 -16.25
C PHE A 116 -10.40 5.31 -16.79
N LEU A 117 -10.19 6.35 -15.99
CA LEU A 117 -10.42 7.74 -16.40
C LEU A 117 -9.49 8.17 -17.55
N LEU A 118 -8.26 7.65 -17.59
CA LEU A 118 -7.33 7.83 -18.69
C LEU A 118 -7.86 7.16 -19.98
N LEU A 119 -8.33 5.90 -19.90
CA LEU A 119 -8.90 5.20 -21.06
C LEU A 119 -10.14 5.88 -21.63
N GLN A 120 -10.94 6.55 -20.78
CA GLN A 120 -12.11 7.33 -21.22
C GLN A 120 -11.73 8.68 -21.85
N GLY A 121 -10.45 9.08 -21.82
CA GLY A 121 -9.99 10.39 -22.29
C GLY A 121 -10.43 11.56 -21.39
N THR A 122 -10.90 11.28 -20.18
CA THR A 122 -11.32 12.30 -19.20
C THR A 122 -10.12 13.00 -18.58
N ILE A 123 -9.00 12.29 -18.45
CA ILE A 123 -7.75 12.77 -17.88
C ILE A 123 -6.68 12.75 -18.97
N ASP A 124 -5.86 13.80 -19.01
CA ASP A 124 -4.81 13.99 -20.01
C ASP A 124 -3.73 12.89 -19.91
N PRO A 125 -3.18 12.37 -21.03
CA PRO A 125 -2.11 11.36 -21.00
C PRO A 125 -0.85 11.78 -20.23
N SER A 126 -0.62 13.08 -20.08
CA SER A 126 0.47 13.61 -19.26
C SER A 126 0.41 13.18 -17.79
N TRP A 127 -0.74 12.70 -17.30
CA TRP A 127 -0.84 12.09 -15.98
C TRP A 127 -0.03 10.79 -15.84
N GLU A 128 0.32 10.11 -16.94
CA GLU A 128 1.28 8.98 -16.91
C GLU A 128 2.72 9.45 -16.62
N GLU A 129 3.06 10.68 -17.01
CA GLU A 129 4.37 11.29 -16.77
C GLU A 129 4.44 12.05 -15.43
N PHE A 130 3.31 12.15 -14.72
CA PHE A 130 3.23 12.83 -13.43
C PHE A 130 4.18 12.20 -12.41
N GLY A 131 5.03 13.03 -11.80
CA GLY A 131 6.06 12.61 -10.86
C GLY A 131 7.40 12.22 -11.49
N GLN A 132 7.48 12.14 -12.82
CA GLN A 132 8.75 11.96 -13.55
C GLN A 132 9.27 13.28 -14.13
N ARG A 133 8.40 14.27 -14.30
CA ARG A 133 8.77 15.57 -14.86
C ARG A 133 9.50 16.42 -13.81
N PRO A 134 10.54 17.19 -14.19
CA PRO A 134 11.25 18.05 -13.25
C PRO A 134 10.36 19.05 -12.51
N VAL A 135 9.30 19.53 -13.17
CA VAL A 135 8.32 20.46 -12.59
C VAL A 135 7.52 19.86 -11.44
N ASP A 136 7.39 18.52 -11.40
CA ASP A 136 6.64 17.80 -10.38
C ASP A 136 7.47 17.57 -9.10
N ALA A 137 8.78 17.80 -9.14
CA ALA A 137 9.69 17.49 -8.04
C ALA A 137 9.35 18.24 -6.75
N LEU A 138 9.12 19.56 -6.82
CA LEU A 138 8.79 20.36 -5.64
C LEU A 138 7.41 19.98 -5.05
N PRO A 139 6.31 19.89 -5.85
CA PRO A 139 5.04 19.37 -5.37
C PRO A 139 5.16 17.97 -4.74
N ALA A 140 5.91 17.05 -5.37
CA ALA A 140 6.11 15.69 -4.85
C ALA A 140 6.83 15.68 -3.51
N ILE A 141 7.86 16.52 -3.32
CA ILE A 141 8.57 16.66 -2.04
C ILE A 141 7.61 17.17 -0.95
N VAL A 142 6.82 18.20 -1.25
CA VAL A 142 5.86 18.77 -0.30
C VAL A 142 4.79 17.74 0.09
N CYS A 143 4.18 17.07 -0.89
CA CYS A 143 3.22 16.00 -0.66
C CYS A 143 3.85 14.84 0.14
N GLY A 144 5.10 14.48 -0.14
CA GLY A 144 5.85 13.46 0.59
C GLY A 144 6.06 13.84 2.06
N ILE A 145 6.49 15.07 2.35
CA ILE A 145 6.68 15.56 3.72
C ILE A 145 5.36 15.56 4.49
N LEU A 146 4.29 16.10 3.88
CA LEU A 146 2.96 16.11 4.49
C LEU A 146 2.44 14.69 4.74
N GLY A 147 2.63 13.79 3.77
CA GLY A 147 2.26 12.39 3.87
C GLY A 147 3.00 11.67 5.00
N ILE A 148 4.31 11.86 5.12
CA ILE A 148 5.12 11.31 6.22
C ILE A 148 4.67 11.89 7.56
N GLY A 149 4.42 13.20 7.64
CA GLY A 149 3.95 13.86 8.85
C GLY A 149 2.59 13.31 9.31
N LEU A 150 1.64 13.19 8.39
CA LEU A 150 0.33 12.59 8.64
C LEU A 150 0.47 11.12 9.07
N PHE A 151 1.30 10.35 8.37
CA PHE A 151 1.55 8.95 8.69
C PHE A 151 2.09 8.77 10.11
N VAL A 152 3.13 9.53 10.47
CA VAL A 152 3.71 9.50 11.83
C VAL A 152 2.69 9.91 12.87
N TRP A 153 1.86 10.92 12.59
CA TRP A 153 0.77 11.33 13.48
C TRP A 153 -0.26 10.21 13.70
N ILE A 154 -0.69 9.52 12.64
CA ILE A 154 -1.60 8.36 12.72
C ILE A 154 -0.97 7.26 13.57
N CYS A 155 0.28 6.89 13.32
CA CYS A 155 0.97 5.84 14.08
C CYS A 155 1.11 6.19 15.56
N ARG A 156 1.47 7.44 15.89
CA ARG A 156 1.55 7.91 17.28
C ARG A 156 0.20 7.86 17.98
N ARG A 157 -0.87 8.29 17.30
CA ARG A 157 -2.23 8.27 17.85
C ARG A 157 -2.71 6.83 18.11
N ALA A 158 -2.45 5.93 17.17
CA ALA A 158 -2.74 4.50 17.32
C ALA A 158 -1.97 3.87 18.50
N ALA A 159 -0.69 4.20 18.65
CA ALA A 159 0.12 3.70 19.78
C ALA A 159 -0.40 4.19 21.14
N ASN A 160 -0.73 5.49 21.24
CA ASN A 160 -1.23 6.08 22.49
C ASN A 160 -2.57 5.48 22.92
N GLY A 161 -3.53 5.34 21.98
CA GLY A 161 -4.84 4.75 22.30
C GLY A 161 -4.77 3.31 22.80
N ARG A 162 -3.74 2.54 22.41
CA ARG A 162 -3.50 1.19 22.91
C ARG A 162 -2.92 1.18 24.33
N GLY A 163 -2.03 2.13 24.64
CA GLY A 163 -1.48 2.31 25.98
C GLY A 163 -2.57 2.59 27.01
N ASP A 164 -3.49 3.50 26.68
CA ASP A 164 -4.61 3.88 27.55
C ASP A 164 -5.54 2.70 27.87
N ILE A 165 -5.86 1.85 26.88
CA ILE A 165 -6.69 0.65 27.08
C ILE A 165 -5.98 -0.36 27.99
N SER A 166 -4.68 -0.60 27.78
CA SER A 166 -3.92 -1.55 28.61
C SER A 166 -3.80 -1.09 30.06
N ALA A 167 -3.61 0.22 30.29
CA ALA A 167 -3.54 0.80 31.63
C ALA A 167 -4.88 0.70 32.37
N ASN A 168 -6.00 0.97 31.70
CA ASN A 168 -7.33 0.88 32.30
C ASN A 168 -7.72 -0.55 32.69
N ILE A 169 -7.35 -1.56 31.90
CA ILE A 169 -7.59 -2.97 32.26
C ILE A 169 -6.75 -3.37 33.49
N SER A 170 -5.49 -2.96 33.55
CA SER A 170 -4.62 -3.26 34.71
C SER A 170 -5.01 -2.53 36.00
N ALA A 171 -5.80 -1.45 35.91
CA ALA A 171 -6.27 -0.67 37.06
C ALA A 171 -7.65 -1.12 37.57
N SER A 172 -8.35 -1.98 36.81
CA SER A 172 -9.65 -2.56 37.19
C SER A 172 -9.55 -3.92 37.89
N ASP A 173 -8.33 -4.47 37.98
CA ASP A 173 -7.97 -5.72 38.66
C ASP A 173 -7.34 -5.44 40.05
#